data_AF-A0A496TJH7-F1
#
_entry.id   AF-A0A496TJH7-F1
#
_cell.length_a   1.000
_cell.length_b   1.000
_cell.length_c   1.000
_cell.angle_alpha   90.00
_cell.angle_beta   90.00
_cell.angle_gamma   90.00
#
_symmetry.space_group_name_H-M   'P 1'
#
loop_
_entity.id
_entity.type
_entity.pdbx_description
1 polymer ?
#
loop_
_entity_poly.entity_id
_entity_poly.type
_entity_poly.pdbx_seq_one_letter_code
_entity_poly.pdbx_strand_id
1 'polypeptide(L)'
;MTALISLMGVITISLIVVRVGTVALTMTGLSRQIARFQAQSAFSGVGFTTSESEHVVNHPARRQIIRVLILLGNAGIVSAITSLLLSFSTAENTGEQLFRLG
;
A
#
# COMPACT_ATOMS: atom_id res chain seq x y z
N MET A 1 21.40 6.15 -6.10
CA MET A 1 20.27 6.91 -6.70
C MET A 1 19.07 6.02 -6.99
N THR A 2 19.24 4.85 -7.61
CA THR A 2 18.17 3.88 -7.91
C THR A 2 17.33 3.49 -6.67
N ALA A 3 17.97 3.16 -5.55
CA ALA A 3 17.27 2.85 -4.30
C ALA A 3 16.33 3.96 -3.81
N LEU A 4 16.76 5.22 -3.89
CA LEU A 4 15.96 6.38 -3.52
C LEU A 4 14.76 6.55 -4.46
N ILE A 5 14.98 6.43 -5.77
CA ILE A 5 13.92 6.52 -6.78
C ILE A 5 12.88 5.42 -6.55
N SER A 6 13.34 4.18 -6.31
CA SER A 6 12.45 3.05 -6.02
C SER A 6 11.63 3.28 -4.75
N LEU A 7 12.25 3.77 -3.67
CA LEU A 7 11.54 4.09 -2.43
C LEU A 7 10.47 5.17 -2.66
N MET A 8 10.82 6.25 -3.36
CA MET A 8 9.87 7.32 -3.72
C MET A 8 8.73 6.78 -4.59
N GLY A 9 9.01 5.84 -5.49
CA GLY A 9 8.00 5.13 -6.28
C GLY A 9 7.01 4.36 -5.41
N VAL A 10 7.50 3.55 -4.47
CA VAL A 10 6.65 2.77 -3.54
C VAL A 10 5.77 3.68 -2.69
N ILE A 11 6.34 4.78 -2.16
CA ILE A 11 5.58 5.75 -1.38
C ILE A 11 4.50 6.42 -2.24
N THR A 12 4.84 6.84 -3.46
CA THR A 12 3.91 7.49 -4.37
C THR A 12 2.74 6.57 -4.74
N ILE A 13 3.03 5.31 -5.09
CA ILE A 13 2.01 4.31 -5.40
C ILE A 13 1.12 4.06 -4.17
N SER A 14 1.72 3.94 -2.99
CA SER A 14 0.97 3.75 -1.73
C SER A 14 -0.01 4.91 -1.48
N LEU A 15 0.43 6.16 -1.69
CA LEU A 15 -0.42 7.34 -1.55
C LEU A 15 -1.56 7.37 -2.59
N ILE A 16 -1.30 6.93 -3.83
CA ILE A 16 -2.32 6.79 -4.86
C ILE A 16 -3.36 5.75 -4.45
N VAL A 17 -2.95 4.59 -3.95
CA VAL A 17 -3.86 3.53 -3.49
C VAL A 17 -4.78 4.06 -2.37
N VAL A 18 -4.21 4.73 -1.36
CA VAL A 18 -5.00 5.36 -0.28
C VAL A 18 -5.97 6.39 -0.84
N ARG A 19 -5.55 7.19 -1.83
CA ARG A 19 -6.40 8.20 -2.45
C ARG A 19 -7.57 7.58 -3.23
N VAL A 20 -7.32 6.53 -3.99
CA VAL A 20 -8.37 5.78 -4.72
C VAL A 20 -9.35 5.16 -3.72
N GLY A 21 -8.85 4.54 -2.64
CA GLY A 21 -9.68 4.01 -1.56
C GLY A 21 -10.57 5.08 -0.91
N THR A 22 -10.01 6.28 -0.68
CA THR A 22 -10.76 7.42 -0.12
C THR A 22 -11.92 7.82 -1.05
N VAL A 23 -11.66 7.93 -2.36
CA VAL A 23 -12.71 8.29 -3.33
C VAL A 23 -13.77 7.19 -3.39
N ALA A 24 -13.37 5.93 -3.48
CA ALA A 24 -14.29 4.80 -3.51
C ALA A 24 -15.19 4.76 -2.27
N LEU A 25 -14.64 4.95 -1.07
CA LEU A 25 -15.40 5.01 0.18
C LEU A 25 -16.36 6.22 0.20
N THR A 26 -15.93 7.38 -0.29
CA THR A 26 -16.78 8.57 -0.38
C THR A 26 -17.99 8.32 -1.31
N MET A 27 -17.79 7.60 -2.42
CA MET A 27 -18.88 7.23 -3.34
C MET A 27 -19.92 6.31 -2.71
N THR A 28 -19.60 5.62 -1.60
CA THR A 28 -20.56 4.82 -0.84
C THR A 28 -21.40 5.64 0.15
N GLY A 29 -21.22 6.96 0.19
CA GLY A 29 -21.95 7.88 1.08
C GLY A 29 -21.24 8.24 2.39
N LEU A 30 -19.97 7.88 2.56
CA LEU A 30 -19.17 8.35 3.69
C LEU A 30 -18.73 9.80 3.48
N SER A 31 -18.66 10.58 4.56
CA SER A 31 -18.05 11.91 4.49
C SER A 31 -16.58 11.78 4.07
N ARG A 32 -16.07 12.76 3.33
CA ARG A 32 -14.69 12.73 2.82
C ARG A 32 -13.65 12.63 3.95
N GLN A 33 -13.94 13.21 5.11
CA GLN A 33 -13.06 13.16 6.28
C GLN A 33 -12.97 11.73 6.83
N ILE A 34 -14.12 11.08 7.01
CA ILE A 34 -14.21 9.69 7.48
C ILE A 34 -13.58 8.76 6.45
N ALA A 35 -13.94 8.89 5.16
CA ALA A 35 -13.41 8.06 4.08
C ALA A 35 -11.88 8.13 3.96
N ARG A 36 -11.29 9.33 4.15
CA ARG A 36 -9.83 9.51 4.11
C ARG A 36 -9.15 8.80 5.26
N PHE A 37 -9.63 9.02 6.48
CA PHE A 37 -9.09 8.36 7.66
C PHE A 37 -9.23 6.84 7.55
N GLN A 38 -10.40 6.38 7.11
CA GLN A 38 -10.66 4.95 6.95
C GLN A 38 -9.80 4.29 5.88
N ALA A 39 -9.63 4.93 4.72
CA ALA A 39 -8.77 4.39 3.67
C ALA A 39 -7.30 4.31 4.12
N GLN A 40 -6.83 5.33 4.86
CA GLN A 40 -5.47 5.36 5.38
C GLN A 40 -5.25 4.28 6.45
N SER A 41 -6.13 4.16 7.44
CA SER A 41 -5.96 3.15 8.49
C SER A 41 -6.17 1.72 7.97
N ALA A 42 -7.04 1.52 6.97
CA ALA A 42 -7.17 0.23 6.27
C ALA A 42 -5.86 -0.16 5.59
N PHE A 43 -5.29 0.75 4.81
CA PHE A 43 -4.03 0.53 4.09
C PHE A 43 -2.85 0.32 5.05
N SER A 44 -2.80 1.05 6.16
CA SER A 44 -1.74 0.89 7.16
C SER A 44 -1.94 -0.30 8.12
N GLY A 45 -3.09 -0.98 8.08
CA GLY A 45 -3.39 -2.14 8.93
C GLY A 45 -3.66 -1.82 10.41
N VAL A 46 -3.88 -0.55 10.76
CA VAL A 46 -4.01 -0.09 12.17
C VAL A 46 -5.43 -0.26 12.72
N GLY A 47 -6.42 -0.50 11.85
CA GLY A 47 -7.83 -0.68 12.23
C GLY A 47 -8.58 0.63 12.51
N PHE A 48 -9.78 0.52 13.09
CA PHE A 48 -10.66 1.66 13.42
C PHE A 48 -11.22 1.51 14.84
N THR A 49 -11.76 2.60 15.39
CA THR A 49 -12.61 2.53 16.58
C THR A 49 -13.93 1.81 16.26
N THR A 50 -14.59 1.26 17.27
CA THR A 50 -15.83 0.46 17.10
C THR A 50 -16.97 1.25 16.45
N SER A 51 -17.15 2.52 16.81
CA SER A 51 -18.17 3.41 16.23
C SER A 51 -17.94 3.69 14.74
N GLU A 52 -16.68 3.90 14.34
CA GLU A 52 -16.32 4.09 12.93
C GLU A 52 -16.44 2.80 12.13
N SER A 53 -16.17 1.65 12.77
CA SER A 53 -16.31 0.34 12.17
C SER A 53 -17.76 0.02 11.83
N GLU A 54 -18.74 0.32 12.70
CA GLU A 54 -20.17 0.09 12.45
C GLU A 54 -20.65 0.76 11.16
N HIS A 55 -20.20 1.98 10.88
CA HIS A 55 -20.53 2.66 9.62
C HIS A 55 -19.93 1.95 8.39
N VAL A 56 -18.87 1.16 8.53
CA VAL A 56 -18.23 0.44 7.41
C VAL A 56 -18.82 -0.97 7.23
N VAL A 57 -18.98 -1.74 8.30
CA VAL A 57 -19.35 -3.18 8.18
C VAL A 57 -20.79 -3.37 7.70
N ASN A 58 -21.65 -2.37 7.93
CA ASN A 58 -23.06 -2.41 7.56
C ASN A 58 -23.31 -2.26 6.03
N HIS A 59 -22.29 -1.90 5.24
CA HIS A 59 -22.42 -1.77 3.79
C HIS A 59 -21.48 -2.72 3.04
N PRO A 60 -22.01 -3.69 2.25
CA PRO A 60 -21.20 -4.75 1.63
C PRO A 60 -20.10 -4.20 0.71
N ALA A 61 -20.38 -3.11 -0.02
CA ALA A 61 -19.38 -2.45 -0.87
C ALA A 61 -18.21 -1.82 -0.07
N ARG A 62 -18.48 -1.18 1.08
CA ARG A 62 -17.43 -0.58 1.93
C ARG A 62 -16.49 -1.66 2.45
N ARG A 63 -17.07 -2.78 2.91
CA ARG A 63 -16.31 -3.94 3.38
C ARG A 63 -15.37 -4.50 2.30
N GLN A 64 -15.81 -4.54 1.05
CA GLN A 64 -14.96 -5.01 -0.06
C GLN A 64 -13.80 -4.05 -0.32
N ILE A 65 -14.06 -2.73 -0.34
CA ILE A 65 -13.01 -1.71 -0.51
C ILE A 65 -11.97 -1.82 0.60
N ILE A 66 -12.40 -1.91 1.86
CA ILE A 66 -11.50 -2.02 3.02
C ILE A 66 -10.64 -3.29 2.94
N ARG A 67 -11.24 -4.44 2.58
CA ARG A 67 -10.49 -5.70 2.41
C ARG A 67 -9.37 -5.58 1.38
N VAL A 68 -9.65 -4.94 0.24
CA VAL A 68 -8.65 -4.72 -0.80
C VAL A 68 -7.55 -3.77 -0.31
N LEU A 69 -7.90 -2.69 0.39
CA LEU A 69 -6.91 -1.76 0.95
C LEU A 69 -5.98 -2.44 1.96
N ILE A 70 -6.51 -3.27 2.86
CA ILE A 70 -5.71 -4.04 3.82
C ILE A 70 -4.77 -5.01 3.12
N LEU A 71 -5.27 -5.71 2.08
CA LEU A 71 -4.45 -6.64 1.29
C LEU A 71 -3.31 -5.90 0.57
N LEU A 72 -3.62 -4.79 -0.10
CA LEU A 72 -2.63 -3.98 -0.81
C LEU A 72 -1.60 -3.34 0.13
N GLY A 73 -2.04 -2.89 1.30
CA GLY A 73 -1.18 -2.33 2.33
C GLY A 73 -0.16 -3.33 2.85
N ASN A 74 -0.62 -4.47 3.35
CA ASN A 74 0.26 -5.47 3.94
C ASN A 74 1.04 -6.26 2.88
N ALA A 75 0.34 -6.99 2.02
CA ALA A 75 0.99 -7.87 1.05
C ALA A 75 1.71 -7.08 -0.05
N GLY A 76 1.15 -5.96 -0.49
CA GLY A 76 1.74 -5.13 -1.54
C GLY A 76 3.04 -4.45 -1.10
N ILE A 77 3.08 -3.82 0.08
CA ILE A 77 4.30 -3.17 0.58
C ILE A 77 5.39 -4.20 0.85
N VAL A 78 5.06 -5.31 1.52
CA VAL A 78 6.06 -6.37 1.83
C VAL A 78 6.64 -6.98 0.55
N SER A 79 5.81 -7.22 -0.46
CA SER A 79 6.26 -7.74 -1.75
C SER A 79 7.15 -6.74 -2.49
N ALA A 80 6.79 -5.46 -2.47
CA ALA A 80 7.60 -4.40 -3.09
C ALA A 80 8.98 -4.28 -2.43
N ILE A 81 9.03 -4.26 -1.10
CA ILE A 81 10.29 -4.19 -0.34
C ILE A 81 11.17 -5.41 -0.65
N THR A 82 10.60 -6.63 -0.56
CA THR A 82 11.34 -7.87 -0.85
C THR A 82 11.90 -7.88 -2.27
N SER A 83 11.10 -7.45 -3.25
CA SER A 83 11.53 -7.39 -4.65
C SER A 83 12.68 -6.40 -4.86
N LEU A 84 12.63 -5.24 -4.19
CA LEU A 84 13.71 -4.25 -4.26
C LEU A 84 15.00 -4.77 -3.65
N LEU A 85 14.93 -5.42 -2.48
CA LEU A 85 16.09 -6.03 -1.83
C LEU A 85 16.75 -7.09 -2.74
N LEU A 86 15.96 -7.98 -3.33
CA LEU A 86 16.45 -9.00 -4.26
C LEU A 86 17.07 -8.38 -5.52
N SER A 87 16.43 -7.34 -6.08
CA SER A 87 16.94 -6.64 -7.26
C SER A 87 18.30 -6.02 -7.00
N PHE A 88 18.49 -5.38 -5.85
CA PHE A 88 19.78 -4.77 -5.51
C PHE A 88 20.85 -5.80 -5.17
N SER A 89 20.51 -6.87 -4.45
CA SER A 89 21.45 -7.95 -4.15
C SER A 89 21.93 -8.66 -5.42
N THR A 90 21.03 -8.91 -6.38
CA THR A 90 21.40 -9.54 -7.66
C THR A 90 22.34 -8.65 -8.49
N ALA A 91 22.14 -7.33 -8.45
CA ALA A 91 22.98 -6.38 -9.17
C ALA A 91 24.44 -6.38 -8.67
N GLU A 92 24.66 -6.48 -7.35
CA GLU A 92 26.02 -6.57 -6.77
C GLU A 92 26.74 -7.86 -7.21
N ASN A 93 26.06 -9.00 -7.12
CA ASN A 93 26.63 -10.30 -7.51
C ASN A 93 27.04 -10.35 -8.99
N THR A 94 26.28 -9.71 -9.87
CA THR A 94 26.56 -9.68 -11.32
C THR A 94 27.84 -8.88 -11.61
N GLY A 95 28.06 -7.79 -10.87
CA GLY A 95 29.27 -6.97 -11.01
C GLY A 95 30.54 -7.71 -10.59
N GLU A 96 30.49 -8.45 -9.48
CA GLU A 96 31.63 -9.27 -9.04
C GLU A 96 31.99 -10.38 -10.04
N GLN A 97 31.00 -11.05 -10.64
CA GLN A 97 31.26 -12.12 -11.61
C GLN A 97 31.92 -11.59 -12.88
N LEU A 98 31.50 -10.42 -13.36
CA LEU A 98 32.12 -9.77 -14.51
C LEU A 98 33.56 -9.32 -14.22
N PHE A 99 33.83 -8.82 -13.01
CA PHE A 99 35.20 -8.45 -12.59
C PHE A 99 36.12 -9.66 -12.45
N ARG A 100 35.61 -10.84 -12.09
CA ARG A 100 36.41 -12.07 -11.96
C ARG A 100 36.71 -12.77 -13.29
N LEU A 101 36.03 -12.39 -14.37
CA LEU A 101 36.19 -12.94 -15.71
C LEU A 101 37.07 -12.08 -16.63
N GLY A 102 37.42 -10.86 -16.21
CA GLY A 102 38.41 -9.99 -16.87
C GLY A 102 39.76 -10.07 -16.18
#